data_AF-A0A5A8F524-F1
#
_entry.id   AF-A0A5A8F524-F1
#
_cell.length_a   1.000
_cell.length_b   1.000
_cell.length_c   1.000
_cell.angle_alpha   90.00
_cell.angle_beta   90.00
_cell.angle_gamma   90.00
#
_symmetry.space_group_name_H-M   'P 1'
#
loop_
_entity.id
_entity.type
_entity.pdbx_description
1 polymer ?
#
loop_
_entity_poly.entity_id
_entity_poly.type
_entity_poly.pdbx_seq_one_letter_code
_entity_poly.pdbx_strand_id
1 'polypeptide(L)'
;MDKQIKEARKKLIKKLLWDYNISPEDALDVLYKKKVQYLHLTFDKLVVRALERLSYYDLLFLFGKEGLKEVLSENILNQLRNNDLREKYERLRKILSGEPLSFSRWDIENRKKTQDTLLFNRWNRS
;
A
#
# COMPACT_ATOMS: atom_id res chain seq x y z
N MET A 1 9.08 -11.08 -24.21
CA MET A 1 8.55 -11.14 -22.84
C MET A 1 8.28 -9.73 -22.28
N ASP A 2 9.22 -8.80 -22.41
CA ASP A 2 9.08 -7.40 -21.91
C ASP A 2 7.87 -6.62 -22.42
N LYS A 3 7.46 -6.84 -23.68
CA LYS A 3 6.33 -6.10 -24.28
C LYS A 3 5.01 -6.38 -23.56
N GLN A 4 4.74 -7.63 -23.18
CA GLN A 4 3.51 -8.00 -22.47
C GLN A 4 3.47 -7.44 -21.04
N ILE A 5 4.61 -7.47 -20.34
CA ILE A 5 4.75 -6.88 -19.00
C ILE A 5 4.51 -5.37 -19.06
N LYS A 6 5.09 -4.69 -20.05
CA LYS A 6 4.89 -3.25 -20.25
C LYS A 6 3.42 -2.90 -20.47
N GLU A 7 2.71 -3.67 -21.31
CA GLU A 7 1.28 -3.47 -21.54
C GLU A 7 0.42 -3.76 -20.29
N ALA A 8 0.75 -4.79 -19.51
CA ALA A 8 0.07 -5.07 -18.24
C ALA A 8 0.23 -3.90 -17.24
N ARG A 9 1.43 -3.33 -17.15
CA ARG A 9 1.69 -2.15 -16.31
C ARG A 9 0.91 -0.93 -16.77
N LYS A 10 0.83 -0.67 -18.09
CA LYS A 10 -0.01 0.40 -18.63
C LYS A 10 -1.48 0.23 -18.27
N LYS A 11 -2.01 -1.00 -18.32
CA LYS A 11 -3.39 -1.27 -17.90
C LYS A 11 -3.62 -0.93 -16.42
N LEU A 12 -2.67 -1.27 -15.55
CA LEU A 12 -2.74 -0.89 -14.13
C LEU A 12 -2.71 0.62 -13.92
N ILE A 13 -1.83 1.33 -14.64
CA ILE A 13 -1.74 2.79 -14.56
C ILE A 13 -3.02 3.46 -15.10
N LYS A 14 -3.62 2.95 -16.18
CA LYS A 14 -4.92 3.42 -16.67
C LYS A 14 -6.01 3.27 -15.61
N LYS A 15 -6.04 2.14 -14.89
CA LYS A 15 -6.98 1.93 -13.78
C LYS A 15 -6.71 2.89 -12.62
N LEU A 16 -5.44 3.18 -12.33
CA LEU A 16 -5.03 4.08 -11.26
C LEU A 16 -5.42 5.54 -11.53
N LEU A 17 -5.27 5.98 -12.79
CA LEU A 17 -5.42 7.36 -13.26
C LEU A 17 -6.64 7.56 -14.16
N TRP A 18 -7.71 6.79 -13.96
CA TRP A 18 -8.92 6.86 -14.78
C TRP A 18 -9.52 8.28 -14.86
N ASP A 19 -9.31 9.08 -13.82
CA ASP A 19 -9.78 10.46 -13.63
C ASP A 19 -8.87 11.52 -14.26
N TYR A 20 -7.74 11.14 -14.88
CA TYR A 20 -6.76 12.05 -15.45
C TYR A 20 -6.59 11.81 -16.95
N ASN A 21 -6.57 12.88 -17.74
CA ASN A 21 -6.18 12.82 -19.15
C ASN A 21 -4.66 12.78 -19.31
N ILE A 22 -4.03 11.72 -18.79
CA ILE A 22 -2.57 11.54 -18.81
C ILE A 22 -2.22 10.26 -19.58
N SER A 23 -1.17 10.35 -20.39
CA SER A 23 -0.59 9.20 -21.07
C SER A 23 -0.03 8.20 -20.03
N PRO A 24 -0.44 6.92 -20.06
CA PRO A 24 0.08 5.90 -19.15
C PRO A 24 1.61 5.77 -19.22
N GLU A 25 2.19 6.02 -20.38
CA GLU A 25 3.63 6.05 -20.61
C GLU A 25 4.30 7.15 -19.79
N ASP A 26 3.76 8.37 -19.80
CA ASP A 26 4.31 9.50 -19.03
C ASP A 26 4.20 9.25 -17.52
N ALA A 27 3.09 8.66 -17.07
CA ALA A 27 2.92 8.29 -15.67
C ALA A 27 3.88 7.18 -15.24
N LEU A 28 4.16 6.19 -16.11
CA LEU A 28 5.19 5.19 -15.85
C LEU A 28 6.59 5.82 -15.80
N ASP A 29 6.88 6.81 -16.65
CA ASP A 29 8.15 7.51 -16.63
C ASP A 29 8.37 8.28 -15.32
N VAL A 30 7.31 8.91 -14.77
CA VAL A 30 7.37 9.52 -13.44
C VAL A 30 7.56 8.45 -12.35
N LEU A 31 6.83 7.32 -12.44
CA LEU A 31 6.93 6.22 -11.47
C LEU A 31 8.32 5.58 -11.45
N TYR A 32 8.97 5.46 -12.61
CA TYR A 32 10.34 4.95 -12.73
C TYR A 32 11.41 6.01 -12.53
N LYS A 33 11.05 7.20 -12.00
CA LYS A 33 11.95 8.33 -11.75
C LYS A 33 12.73 8.79 -13.01
N LYS A 34 12.20 8.50 -14.21
CA LYS A 34 12.75 8.98 -15.48
C LYS A 34 12.33 10.42 -15.77
N LYS A 35 11.21 10.86 -15.18
CA LYS A 35 10.75 12.24 -15.17
C LYS A 35 10.45 12.66 -13.73
N VAL A 36 10.75 13.91 -13.38
CA VAL A 36 10.50 14.44 -12.03
C VAL A 36 9.00 14.57 -11.75
N GLN A 37 8.24 15.04 -12.75
CA GLN A 37 6.79 15.18 -12.68
C GLN A 37 6.19 15.26 -14.09
N TYR A 38 4.88 15.04 -14.18
CA TYR A 38 4.09 15.33 -15.37
C TYR A 38 2.84 16.12 -14.95
N LEU A 39 2.68 17.34 -15.46
CA LEU A 39 1.66 18.30 -14.98
C LEU A 39 1.73 18.46 -13.45
N HIS A 40 0.67 18.10 -12.73
CA HIS A 40 0.59 18.15 -11.27
C HIS A 40 0.85 16.79 -10.59
N LEU A 41 1.22 15.78 -11.37
CA LEU A 41 1.44 14.42 -10.94
C LEU A 41 2.92 14.22 -10.60
N THR A 42 3.19 14.16 -9.30
CA THR A 42 4.51 13.85 -8.74
C THR A 42 4.60 12.36 -8.39
N PHE A 43 5.83 11.87 -8.19
CA PHE A 43 6.10 10.51 -7.74
C PHE A 43 5.31 10.16 -6.47
N ASP A 44 5.38 11.01 -5.44
CA ASP A 44 4.69 10.79 -4.16
C ASP A 44 3.17 10.65 -4.33
N LYS A 45 2.55 11.52 -5.13
CA LYS A 45 1.11 11.46 -5.39
C LYS A 45 0.73 10.17 -6.11
N LEU A 46 1.55 9.72 -7.06
CA LEU A 46 1.34 8.45 -7.76
C LEU A 46 1.42 7.27 -6.82
N VAL A 47 2.44 7.27 -5.96
CA VAL A 47 2.67 6.25 -4.94
C VAL A 47 1.49 6.18 -3.97
N VAL A 48 1.08 7.31 -3.39
CA VAL A 48 -0.03 7.37 -2.43
C VAL A 48 -1.29 6.82 -3.06
N ARG A 49 -1.61 7.24 -4.29
CA ARG A 49 -2.76 6.71 -5.03
C ARG A 49 -2.65 5.22 -5.29
N ALA A 50 -1.45 4.72 -5.64
CA ALA A 50 -1.22 3.30 -5.87
C ALA A 50 -1.50 2.51 -4.59
N LEU A 51 -0.99 2.96 -3.44
CA LEU A 51 -1.22 2.34 -2.15
C LEU A 51 -2.71 2.33 -1.75
N GLU A 52 -3.46 3.38 -2.10
CA GLU A 52 -4.89 3.50 -1.77
C GLU A 52 -5.80 2.67 -2.69
N ARG A 53 -5.45 2.52 -3.98
CA ARG A 53 -6.36 1.97 -5.00
C ARG A 53 -5.97 0.59 -5.55
N LEU A 54 -4.71 0.18 -5.42
CA LEU A 54 -4.23 -1.07 -5.98
C LEU A 54 -4.17 -2.20 -4.94
N SER A 55 -4.25 -3.44 -5.41
CA SER A 55 -4.04 -4.59 -4.55
C SER A 55 -2.56 -4.76 -4.21
N TYR A 56 -2.26 -5.53 -3.16
CA TYR A 56 -0.88 -5.84 -2.79
C TYR A 56 -0.09 -6.50 -3.94
N TYR A 57 -0.73 -7.38 -4.70
CA TYR A 57 -0.10 -8.05 -5.85
C TYR A 57 0.22 -7.07 -6.98
N ASP A 58 -0.66 -6.11 -7.25
CA ASP A 58 -0.43 -5.06 -8.26
C ASP A 58 0.74 -4.16 -7.85
N LEU A 59 0.84 -3.82 -6.56
CA LEU A 59 1.95 -3.04 -6.01
C LEU A 59 3.28 -3.79 -6.15
N LEU A 60 3.32 -5.07 -5.79
CA LEU A 60 4.50 -5.91 -6.00
C LEU A 60 4.89 -6.01 -7.47
N PHE A 61 3.92 -6.11 -8.37
CA PHE A 61 4.18 -6.18 -9.81
C PHE A 61 4.73 -4.86 -10.38
N LEU A 62 4.29 -3.73 -9.84
CA LEU A 62 4.73 -2.39 -10.25
C LEU A 62 6.11 -2.02 -9.72
N PHE A 63 6.33 -2.20 -8.42
CA PHE A 63 7.53 -1.72 -7.72
C PHE A 63 8.56 -2.83 -7.46
N GLY A 64 8.15 -4.10 -7.46
CA GLY A 64 8.96 -5.19 -6.93
C GLY A 64 9.07 -5.13 -5.40
N LYS A 65 9.73 -6.12 -4.80
CA LYS A 65 9.91 -6.21 -3.34
C LYS A 65 10.75 -5.04 -2.80
N GLU A 66 11.93 -4.81 -3.37
CA GLU A 66 12.84 -3.76 -2.92
C GLU A 66 12.29 -2.36 -3.20
N GLY A 67 11.71 -2.14 -4.39
CA GLY A 67 11.08 -0.86 -4.71
C GLY A 67 9.90 -0.56 -3.79
N LEU A 68 9.10 -1.57 -3.41
CA LEU A 68 8.03 -1.37 -2.44
C LEU A 68 8.57 -0.98 -1.05
N LYS A 69 9.69 -1.56 -0.61
CA LYS A 69 10.35 -1.19 0.65
C LYS A 69 10.82 0.27 0.64
N GLU A 70 11.39 0.75 -0.47
CA GLU A 70 11.80 2.16 -0.62
C GLU A 70 10.60 3.11 -0.62
N VAL A 71 9.52 2.72 -1.29
CA VAL A 71 8.33 3.53 -1.48
C VAL A 71 7.51 3.66 -0.19
N LEU A 72 7.50 2.63 0.66
CA LEU A 72 6.87 2.62 1.98
C LEU A 72 7.68 3.40 3.03
N SER A 73 8.14 4.60 2.68
CA SER A 73 8.79 5.52 3.62
C SER A 73 7.77 6.20 4.53
N GLU A 74 8.21 6.67 5.70
CA GLU A 74 7.34 7.38 6.65
C GLU A 74 6.68 8.61 6.02
N ASN A 75 7.42 9.33 5.18
CA ASN A 75 6.91 10.50 4.46
C ASN A 75 5.69 10.14 3.58
N ILE A 76 5.73 9.01 2.88
CA ILE A 76 4.62 8.54 2.04
C ILE A 76 3.47 8.02 2.90
N LEU A 77 3.76 7.24 3.93
CA LEU A 77 2.74 6.65 4.81
C LEU A 77 1.93 7.74 5.53
N ASN A 78 2.58 8.83 5.91
CA ASN A 78 1.92 9.99 6.52
C ASN A 78 0.99 10.75 5.57
N GLN A 79 1.17 10.60 4.25
CA GLN A 79 0.27 11.19 3.24
C GLN A 79 -1.01 10.35 3.03
N LEU A 80 -1.05 9.09 3.48
CA LEU A 80 -2.25 8.25 3.39
C LEU A 80 -3.36 8.84 4.29
N ARG A 81 -4.55 9.03 3.73
CA ARG A 81 -5.69 9.60 4.47
C ARG A 81 -6.35 8.61 5.41
N ASN A 82 -6.33 7.33 5.06
CA ASN A 82 -6.97 6.27 5.85
C ASN A 82 -5.97 5.69 6.85
N ASN A 83 -6.28 5.83 8.15
CA ASN A 83 -5.43 5.34 9.24
C ASN A 83 -5.27 3.81 9.24
N ASP A 84 -6.32 3.05 8.90
CA ASP A 84 -6.24 1.59 8.83
C ASP A 84 -5.29 1.13 7.71
N LEU A 85 -5.34 1.81 6.56
CA LEU A 85 -4.40 1.57 5.46
C LEU A 85 -2.98 1.94 5.86
N ARG A 86 -2.80 3.07 6.56
CA ARG A 86 -1.49 3.46 7.08
C ARG A 86 -0.92 2.40 8.02
N GLU A 87 -1.67 1.97 9.02
CA GLU A 87 -1.24 0.92 9.96
C GLU A 87 -0.94 -0.42 9.25
N LYS A 88 -1.73 -0.76 8.23
CA LYS A 88 -1.48 -1.95 7.39
C LYS A 88 -0.13 -1.84 6.68
N TYR A 89 0.15 -0.72 6.03
CA TYR A 89 1.38 -0.54 5.26
C TYR A 89 2.61 -0.29 6.14
N GLU A 90 2.46 0.30 7.32
CA GLU A 90 3.51 0.38 8.33
C GLU A 90 3.94 -1.02 8.81
N ARG A 91 2.99 -1.90 9.09
CA ARG A 91 3.28 -3.30 9.42
C ARG A 91 4.02 -3.99 8.28
N LEU A 92 3.58 -3.79 7.04
CA LEU A 92 4.24 -4.35 5.87
C LEU A 92 5.69 -3.84 5.74
N ARG A 93 5.92 -2.54 5.92
CA ARG A 93 7.26 -1.93 5.92
C ARG A 93 8.16 -2.61 6.95
N LYS A 94 7.68 -2.77 8.19
CA LYS A 94 8.43 -3.44 9.26
C LYS A 94 8.79 -4.89 8.91
N ILE A 95 7.84 -5.64 8.33
CA ILE A 95 8.07 -7.01 7.85
C ILE A 95 9.16 -7.03 6.77
N LEU A 96 9.09 -6.13 5.79
CA LEU A 96 10.07 -6.06 4.70
C LEU A 96 11.46 -5.59 5.17
N SER A 97 11.52 -4.81 6.25
CA SER A 97 12.76 -4.37 6.88
C SER A 97 13.36 -5.38 7.85
N GLY A 98 12.61 -6.43 8.24
CA GLY A 98 13.03 -7.35 9.30
C GLY A 98 12.97 -6.72 10.70
N GLU A 99 12.23 -5.63 10.86
CA GLU A 99 12.04 -4.97 12.14
C GLU A 99 11.07 -5.78 13.03
N PRO A 100 11.29 -5.81 14.35
CA PRO A 100 10.36 -6.46 15.25
C PRO A 100 9.00 -5.76 15.19
N LEU A 101 7.96 -6.54 14.89
CA LEU A 101 6.59 -6.06 15.03
C LEU A 101 6.29 -5.93 16.52
N SER A 102 5.69 -4.81 16.94
CA SER A 102 5.06 -4.81 18.26
C SER A 102 4.02 -5.92 18.26
N PHE A 103 3.92 -6.67 19.36
CA PHE A 103 2.81 -7.61 19.54
C PHE A 103 1.52 -6.90 19.13
N SER A 104 0.80 -7.50 18.19
CA SER A 104 -0.35 -6.87 17.55
C SER A 104 -1.31 -6.34 18.62
N ARG A 105 -1.91 -5.17 18.39
CA ARG A 105 -3.11 -4.63 19.10
C ARG A 105 -4.32 -5.59 19.15
N TRP A 106 -4.18 -6.82 18.66
CA TRP A 106 -5.13 -7.92 18.76
C TRP A 106 -5.47 -8.31 20.22
N ASP A 107 -4.78 -7.72 21.20
CA ASP A 107 -4.80 -8.20 22.56
C ASP A 107 -5.48 -7.28 23.59
N ILE A 108 -5.85 -6.04 23.29
CA ILE A 108 -6.49 -5.17 24.30
C ILE A 108 -7.89 -4.74 23.86
N GLU A 109 -8.02 -4.07 22.72
CA GLU A 109 -9.34 -3.62 22.23
C GLU A 109 -10.19 -4.77 21.69
N ASN A 110 -9.58 -5.70 20.94
CA ASN A 110 -10.26 -6.91 20.48
C ASN A 110 -10.53 -7.88 21.63
N ARG A 111 -9.67 -7.96 22.65
CA ARG A 111 -9.97 -8.71 23.88
C ARG A 111 -11.21 -8.16 24.56
N LYS A 112 -11.33 -6.85 24.75
CA LYS A 112 -12.54 -6.24 25.34
C LYS A 112 -13.79 -6.56 24.53
N LYS A 113 -13.73 -6.43 23.20
CA LYS A 113 -14.85 -6.81 22.32
C LYS A 113 -15.20 -8.29 22.38
N THR A 114 -14.21 -9.16 22.51
CA THR A 114 -14.42 -10.62 22.59
C THR A 114 -14.87 -11.04 23.99
N GLN A 115 -14.45 -10.34 25.04
CA GLN A 115 -14.83 -10.58 26.44
C GLN A 115 -16.36 -10.54 26.65
N ASP A 116 -17.03 -9.63 25.97
CA ASP A 116 -18.49 -9.48 26.03
C ASP A 116 -19.27 -10.47 25.13
N THR A 117 -18.57 -11.33 24.38
CA THR A 117 -19.25 -12.32 23.53
C THR A 117 -19.68 -13.55 24.33
N LEU A 118 -20.82 -14.14 23.93
CA LEU A 118 -21.34 -15.39 24.49
C LEU A 118 -20.28 -16.52 24.50
N LEU A 119 -19.37 -16.52 23.53
CA LEU A 119 -18.32 -17.53 23.42
C LEU A 119 -17.24 -17.37 24.50
N PHE A 120 -16.82 -16.15 24.85
CA PHE A 120 -15.83 -15.94 25.91
C PHE A 120 -16.36 -16.36 27.29
N ASN A 121 -17.62 -16.04 27.59
CA ASN A 121 -18.29 -16.41 28.84
C ASN A 121 -18.48 -17.93 29.03
N ARG A 122 -18.45 -18.71 27.95
CA ARG A 122 -18.57 -20.18 28.04
C ARG A 122 -17.26 -20.85 28.46
N TRP A 123 -16.11 -20.30 28.07
CA TRP A 123 -14.80 -20.90 28.30
C TRP A 123 -14.16 -20.49 29.62
N ASN A 124 -14.59 -19.36 30.22
CA ASN A 124 -14.03 -18.81 31.45
C ASN A 124 -14.94 -18.95 32.69
N ARG A 125 -15.93 -19.86 32.65
CA ARG A 125 -16.66 -20.25 33.87
C ARG A 125 -15.81 -21.27 34.63
N SER A 126 -15.05 -20.79 35.60
CA SER A 126 -14.51 -21.57 36.73
C SER A 126 -15.38 -21.33 37.95
#